data_AF-A0AAW4PL63-F1
#
_entry.id   AF-A0AAW4PL63-F1
#
_cell.length_a   1.000
_cell.length_b   1.000
_cell.length_c   1.000
_cell.angle_alpha   90.00
_cell.angle_beta   90.00
_cell.angle_gamma   90.00
#
_symmetry.space_group_name_H-M   'P 1'
#
loop_
_entity.id
_entity.type
_entity.pdbx_description
1 polymer ?
#
loop_
_entity_poly.entity_id
_entity_poly.type
_entity_poly.pdbx_seq_one_letter_code
_entity_poly.pdbx_strand_id
1 'polypeptide(L)'
;MHADTADRVEPTFLDEAPIGPNIDRVLVAEYGLPFYVDIDRPEEVPADETERMIDLAERVLSAAGGHRTGFGHHEEIPHSMAEWAPDRGEDRAADPGYWRQMVFVLSPRERNFGCLNGEPDEQVKKAKTVLAWASDCIDADILEAIEQSQFDEIEQAWRDAVAAEKERREIEAFARDPPADCAGWSRFDATHDSVEVAYQATNHGVPVVAAVYRTTEGERVAREFTAEKWARSGENPHEARWNRPCVSSAGEGAYARLWSHLQTFDVESTDAMTE
;
A
#
# COMPACT_ATOMS: atom_id res chain seq x y z
N MET A 1 44.34 6.13 10.88
CA MET A 1 43.06 5.66 10.33
C MET A 1 42.30 5.06 11.49
N HIS A 2 41.46 5.85 12.15
CA HIS A 2 40.68 5.41 13.30
C HIS A 2 39.22 5.43 12.86
N ALA A 3 38.57 4.27 12.92
CA ALA A 3 37.16 4.11 12.58
C ALA A 3 36.32 4.99 13.50
N ASP A 4 35.42 5.77 12.91
CA ASP A 4 34.46 6.60 13.62
C ASP A 4 33.64 5.70 14.56
N THR A 5 33.63 6.03 15.85
CA THR A 5 32.76 5.38 16.84
C THR A 5 31.27 5.58 16.54
N ALA A 6 30.93 6.58 15.71
CA ALA A 6 29.59 6.80 15.15
C ALA A 6 29.15 5.72 14.13
N ASP A 7 30.06 4.84 13.69
CA ASP A 7 29.77 3.81 12.68
C ASP A 7 29.32 2.46 13.28
N ARG A 8 29.14 2.39 14.61
CA ARG A 8 28.75 1.17 15.34
C ARG A 8 27.34 1.22 15.96
N VAL A 9 26.50 2.17 15.57
CA VAL A 9 25.10 2.17 16.01
C VAL A 9 24.39 1.03 15.28
N GLU A 10 23.90 0.04 16.05
CA GLU A 10 23.06 -1.02 15.48
C GLU A 10 21.74 -0.38 15.00
N PRO A 11 21.37 -0.56 13.72
CA PRO A 11 20.22 0.11 13.12
C PRO A 11 18.91 -0.65 13.37
N THR A 12 18.87 -1.51 14.40
CA THR A 12 17.75 -2.40 14.73
C THR A 12 17.68 -2.56 16.25
N PHE A 13 16.48 -2.73 16.77
CA PHE A 13 16.16 -3.05 18.17
C PHE A 13 15.67 -4.49 18.34
N LEU A 14 15.14 -5.10 17.27
CA LEU A 14 14.77 -6.51 17.22
C LEU A 14 16.00 -7.40 17.04
N ASP A 15 16.05 -8.51 17.80
CA ASP A 15 17.09 -9.54 17.70
C ASP A 15 17.12 -10.21 16.31
N GLU A 16 15.96 -10.37 15.68
CA GLU A 16 15.79 -10.94 14.34
C GLU A 16 14.80 -10.10 13.52
N ALA A 17 15.18 -9.74 12.30
CA ALA A 17 14.26 -9.06 11.38
C ALA A 17 13.06 -9.97 11.07
N PRO A 18 11.81 -9.54 11.32
CA PRO A 18 10.61 -10.36 11.08
C PRO A 18 10.43 -10.73 9.61
N ILE A 19 11.00 -9.92 8.71
CA ILE A 19 10.86 -10.05 7.27
C ILE A 19 12.23 -10.30 6.65
N GLY A 20 12.33 -11.41 5.92
CA GLY A 20 13.55 -11.77 5.17
C GLY A 20 13.72 -10.96 3.88
N PRO A 21 14.94 -10.98 3.30
CA PRO A 21 15.15 -10.42 1.97
C PRO A 21 14.26 -11.16 0.95
N ASN A 22 13.65 -10.42 0.01
CA ASN A 22 12.74 -10.90 -1.03
C ASN A 22 11.30 -11.25 -0.57
N ILE A 23 10.74 -10.47 0.36
CA ILE A 23 9.33 -10.57 0.75
C ILE A 23 8.37 -10.52 -0.45
N ASP A 24 8.65 -9.70 -1.46
CA ASP A 24 7.91 -9.59 -2.70
C ASP A 24 7.74 -10.95 -3.38
N ARG A 25 8.80 -11.76 -3.46
CA ARG A 25 8.76 -13.08 -4.11
C ARG A 25 7.95 -14.10 -3.31
N VAL A 26 8.02 -14.03 -1.99
CA VAL A 26 7.23 -14.90 -1.11
C VAL A 26 5.75 -14.59 -1.31
N LEU A 27 5.39 -13.31 -1.30
CA LEU A 27 4.01 -12.87 -1.48
C LEU A 27 3.49 -13.13 -2.91
N VAL A 28 4.31 -12.95 -3.95
CA VAL A 28 3.97 -13.33 -5.33
C VAL A 28 3.54 -14.80 -5.40
N ALA A 29 4.30 -15.69 -4.76
CA ALA A 29 3.96 -17.11 -4.72
C ALA A 29 2.68 -17.37 -3.89
N GLU A 30 2.52 -16.72 -2.74
CA GLU A 30 1.34 -16.83 -1.88
C GLU A 30 0.05 -16.42 -2.60
N TYR A 31 0.10 -15.33 -3.36
CA TYR A 31 -1.04 -14.82 -4.13
C TYR A 31 -1.31 -15.62 -5.41
N GLY A 32 -0.47 -16.61 -5.73
CA GLY A 32 -0.61 -17.49 -6.90
C GLY A 32 -0.19 -16.82 -8.21
N LEU A 33 0.60 -15.75 -8.15
CA LEU A 33 1.17 -15.10 -9.32
C LEU A 33 2.36 -15.91 -9.87
N PRO A 34 2.61 -15.87 -11.20
CA PRO A 34 3.80 -16.51 -11.76
C PRO A 34 5.10 -15.96 -11.16
N PHE A 35 6.13 -16.80 -11.03
CA PHE A 35 7.40 -16.41 -10.41
C PHE A 35 8.19 -15.31 -11.16
N TYR A 36 7.86 -15.05 -12.42
CA TYR A 36 8.49 -14.03 -13.27
C TYR A 36 7.78 -12.67 -13.17
N VAL A 37 6.78 -12.55 -12.30
CA VAL A 37 6.11 -11.29 -12.04
C VAL A 37 6.96 -10.44 -11.13
N ASP A 38 7.40 -9.31 -11.65
CA ASP A 38 8.01 -8.25 -10.86
C ASP A 38 6.90 -7.33 -10.33
N ILE A 39 6.92 -7.09 -9.02
CA ILE A 39 6.04 -6.14 -8.35
C ILE A 39 6.83 -4.85 -8.17
N ASP A 40 6.27 -3.73 -8.64
CA ASP A 40 6.86 -2.42 -8.38
C ASP A 40 6.90 -2.17 -6.87
N ARG A 41 8.06 -1.73 -6.37
CA ARG A 41 8.23 -1.40 -4.94
C ARG A 41 7.21 -0.31 -4.56
N PRO A 42 6.38 -0.53 -3.52
CA PRO A 42 5.50 0.52 -3.00
C PRO A 42 6.30 1.74 -2.55
N GLU A 43 5.74 2.94 -2.71
CA GLU A 43 6.43 4.18 -2.32
C GLU A 43 6.73 4.22 -0.81
N GLU A 44 5.88 3.58 -0.01
CA GLU A 44 5.93 3.48 1.45
C GLU A 44 7.01 2.50 1.96
N VAL A 45 7.50 1.60 1.11
CA VAL A 45 8.52 0.62 1.50
C VAL A 45 9.90 1.23 1.32
N PRO A 46 10.77 1.30 2.35
CA PRO A 46 12.14 1.81 2.19
C PRO A 46 12.92 1.10 1.08
N ALA A 47 13.67 1.85 0.27
CA ALA A 47 14.45 1.30 -0.84
C ALA A 47 15.68 0.49 -0.37
N ASP A 48 16.26 0.88 0.77
CA ASP A 48 17.43 0.24 1.35
C ASP A 48 17.45 0.37 2.89
N GLU A 49 18.49 -0.20 3.51
CA GLU A 49 18.70 -0.14 4.97
C GLU A 49 18.89 1.29 5.48
N THR A 50 19.37 2.21 4.65
CA THR A 50 19.59 3.60 5.03
C THR A 50 18.26 4.33 5.14
N GLU A 51 17.39 4.21 4.14
CA GLU A 51 16.03 4.74 4.21
C GLU A 51 15.24 4.12 5.36
N ARG A 52 15.37 2.80 5.59
CA ARG A 52 14.71 2.12 6.71
C ARG A 52 15.17 2.67 8.07
N MET A 53 16.47 2.90 8.23
CA MET A 53 17.05 3.47 9.44
C MET A 53 16.56 4.91 9.68
N ILE A 54 16.45 5.73 8.62
CA ILE A 54 15.92 7.09 8.72
C ILE A 54 14.45 7.05 9.14
N ASP A 55 13.62 6.23 8.47
CA ASP A 55 12.20 6.05 8.82
C ASP A 55 12.03 5.54 10.26
N LEU A 56 12.87 4.59 10.71
CA LEU A 56 12.84 4.10 12.09
C LEU A 56 13.18 5.21 13.09
N ALA A 57 14.21 6.02 12.82
CA ALA A 57 14.57 7.16 13.66
C ALA A 57 13.45 8.21 13.73
N GLU A 58 12.79 8.48 12.60
CA GLU A 58 11.63 9.38 12.54
C GLU A 58 10.48 8.85 13.39
N ARG A 59 10.11 7.58 13.25
CA ARG A 59 9.08 6.91 14.06
C ARG A 59 9.39 6.95 15.54
N VAL A 60 10.64 6.72 15.92
CA VAL A 60 11.10 6.83 17.32
C VAL A 60 10.85 8.23 17.86
N LEU A 61 11.16 9.29 17.11
CA LEU A 61 10.89 10.67 17.56
C LEU A 61 9.39 10.98 17.60
N SER A 62 8.61 10.54 16.61
CA SER A 62 7.16 10.73 16.58
C SER A 62 6.46 9.99 17.74
N ALA A 63 6.93 8.80 18.10
CA ALA A 63 6.45 8.04 19.25
C ALA A 63 6.94 8.61 20.58
N ALA A 64 8.16 9.17 20.61
CA ALA A 64 8.76 9.79 21.78
C ALA A 64 7.94 10.97 22.31
N GLY A 65 7.15 11.67 21.49
CA GLY A 65 6.28 12.75 21.96
C GLY A 65 5.01 12.30 22.71
N GLY A 66 4.82 10.99 22.94
CA GLY A 66 3.61 10.41 23.54
C GLY A 66 3.83 9.76 24.91
N HIS A 67 2.77 9.57 25.69
CA HIS A 67 2.80 8.97 27.04
C HIS A 67 3.43 7.56 27.11
N ARG A 68 3.69 6.91 25.97
CA ARG A 68 4.22 5.55 25.89
C ARG A 68 5.74 5.46 26.08
N THR A 69 6.49 6.52 25.81
CA THR A 69 7.97 6.57 25.86
C THR A 69 8.52 7.16 27.16
N GLY A 70 7.65 7.50 28.11
CA GLY A 70 8.03 8.21 29.34
C GLY A 70 8.18 9.73 29.15
N PHE A 71 8.13 10.23 27.92
CA PHE A 71 8.19 11.66 27.61
C PHE A 71 6.79 12.21 27.33
N GLY A 72 6.19 12.88 28.32
CA GLY A 72 4.85 13.47 28.26
C GLY A 72 4.84 14.90 27.70
N HIS A 73 6.00 15.57 27.66
CA HIS A 73 6.15 16.93 27.16
C HIS A 73 7.24 17.00 26.08
N HIS A 74 6.93 17.70 24.98
CA HIS A 74 7.84 17.91 23.84
C HIS A 74 9.17 18.62 24.18
N GLU A 75 9.33 19.17 25.39
CA GLU A 75 10.60 19.72 25.88
C GLU A 75 11.51 18.66 26.53
N GLU A 76 10.96 17.51 26.91
CA GLU A 76 11.71 16.44 27.61
C GLU A 76 12.64 15.70 26.65
N ILE A 77 12.28 15.55 25.37
CA ILE A 77 13.16 14.97 24.34
C ILE A 77 14.42 15.85 24.13
N PRO A 78 14.30 17.17 23.85
CA PRO A 78 15.45 18.06 23.81
C PRO A 78 16.33 18.03 25.06
N HIS A 79 15.72 17.95 26.24
CA HIS A 79 16.44 17.93 27.51
C HIS A 79 17.21 16.61 27.69
N SER A 80 16.54 15.48 27.49
CA SER A 80 17.13 14.15 27.55
C SER A 80 18.33 14.01 26.59
N MET A 81 18.17 14.42 25.33
CA MET A 81 19.28 14.39 24.36
C MET A 81 20.47 15.27 24.79
N ALA A 82 20.21 16.41 25.42
CA ALA A 82 21.26 17.32 25.88
C ALA A 82 22.01 16.80 27.11
N GLU A 83 21.34 16.06 27.99
CA GLU A 83 21.98 15.37 29.14
C GLU A 83 22.74 14.12 28.70
N TRP A 84 22.19 13.38 27.74
CA TRP A 84 22.78 12.14 27.24
C TRP A 84 24.06 12.35 26.41
N ALA A 85 24.07 13.33 25.49
CA ALA A 85 25.14 13.47 24.51
C ALA A 85 26.56 13.64 25.11
N PRO A 86 26.77 14.41 26.19
CA PRO A 86 28.08 14.52 26.85
C PRO A 86 28.58 13.21 27.48
N ASP A 87 27.68 12.34 27.94
CA ASP A 87 28.00 11.16 28.75
C ASP A 87 28.27 9.89 27.91
N ARG A 88 27.92 9.90 26.60
CA ARG A 88 28.16 8.78 25.68
C ARG A 88 29.63 8.60 25.24
N GLY A 89 30.57 9.29 25.91
CA GLY A 89 32.00 8.96 25.87
C GLY A 89 32.71 9.39 24.58
N GLU A 90 32.78 10.69 24.34
CA GLU A 90 33.63 11.25 23.28
C GLU A 90 34.95 11.74 23.90
N ASP A 91 35.96 10.87 23.89
CA ASP A 91 37.31 11.17 24.38
C ASP A 91 38.05 12.19 23.49
N ARG A 92 37.56 13.44 23.39
CA ARG A 92 38.24 14.55 22.72
C ARG A 92 38.06 15.86 23.47
N ALA A 93 39.09 16.28 24.20
CA ALA A 93 39.11 17.50 25.01
C ALA A 93 38.94 18.84 24.25
N ALA A 94 38.88 18.84 22.91
CA ALA A 94 38.83 20.05 22.07
C ALA A 94 37.73 20.04 21.00
N ASP A 95 36.90 19.00 20.97
CA ASP A 95 35.80 18.82 20.03
C ASP A 95 34.52 18.82 20.87
N PRO A 96 33.45 19.58 20.53
CA PRO A 96 32.16 19.45 21.21
C PRO A 96 31.65 18.00 21.20
N GLY A 97 32.23 17.16 20.34
CA GLY A 97 31.92 15.76 20.25
C GLY A 97 30.78 15.57 19.23
N TYR A 98 30.89 14.52 18.42
CA TYR A 98 29.95 14.22 17.34
C TYR A 98 28.51 14.17 17.85
N TRP A 99 28.22 13.53 19.00
CA TRP A 99 26.87 13.43 19.54
C TRP A 99 26.30 14.80 19.91
N ARG A 100 27.08 15.63 20.60
CA ARG A 100 26.63 16.96 21.00
C ARG A 100 26.40 17.84 19.78
N GLN A 101 27.28 17.78 18.78
CA GLN A 101 27.12 18.50 17.53
C GLN A 101 25.84 18.07 16.83
N MET A 102 25.59 16.77 16.69
CA MET A 102 24.41 16.25 16.01
C MET A 102 23.11 16.56 16.77
N VAL A 103 23.12 16.52 18.11
CA VAL A 103 21.99 16.99 18.91
C VAL A 103 21.72 18.46 18.61
N PHE A 104 22.71 19.34 18.50
CA PHE A 104 22.48 20.74 18.12
C PHE A 104 21.97 20.92 16.69
N VAL A 105 22.35 20.05 15.76
CA VAL A 105 21.91 20.09 14.36
C VAL A 105 20.43 19.70 14.23
N LEU A 106 19.90 18.82 15.09
CA LEU A 106 18.47 18.51 15.15
C LEU A 106 17.66 19.74 15.58
N SER A 107 16.78 20.23 14.72
CA SER A 107 15.84 21.30 15.03
C SER A 107 14.75 20.83 16.02
N PRO A 108 14.10 21.77 16.75
CA PRO A 108 12.97 21.42 17.61
C PRO A 108 11.84 20.71 16.85
N ARG A 109 11.62 21.05 15.58
CA ARG A 109 10.61 20.40 14.74
C ARG A 109 10.97 18.94 14.45
N GLU A 110 12.24 18.68 14.11
CA GLU A 110 12.73 17.32 13.89
C GLU A 110 12.55 16.46 15.14
N ARG A 111 13.00 16.94 16.30
CA ARG A 111 12.93 16.20 17.56
C ARG A 111 11.50 15.89 18.01
N ASN A 112 10.54 16.75 17.70
CA ASN A 112 9.18 16.64 18.21
C ASN A 112 8.20 15.97 17.24
N PHE A 113 8.53 15.90 15.95
CA PHE A 113 7.60 15.40 14.93
C PHE A 113 8.19 14.30 14.03
N GLY A 114 9.49 14.01 14.12
CA GLY A 114 10.10 12.91 13.36
C GLY A 114 10.13 13.17 11.85
N CYS A 115 10.68 14.31 11.43
CA CYS A 115 10.88 14.61 10.00
C CYS A 115 12.31 15.13 9.80
N LEU A 116 13.28 14.24 9.65
CA LEU A 116 14.70 14.55 9.54
C LEU A 116 14.98 15.23 8.18
N ASN A 117 15.32 16.51 8.23
CA ASN A 117 15.61 17.30 7.03
C ASN A 117 17.12 17.44 6.82
N GLY A 118 17.52 17.90 5.64
CA GLY A 118 18.91 18.16 5.28
C GLY A 118 19.37 17.32 4.10
N GLU A 119 20.65 17.43 3.77
CA GLU A 119 21.28 16.60 2.74
C GLU A 119 21.27 15.11 3.16
N PRO A 120 21.32 14.15 2.22
CA PRO A 120 21.25 12.72 2.54
C PRO A 120 22.23 12.29 3.66
N ASP A 121 23.49 12.71 3.57
CA ASP A 121 24.51 12.41 4.58
C ASP A 121 24.19 12.99 5.97
N GLU A 122 23.49 14.13 6.02
CA GLU A 122 23.07 14.76 7.28
C GLU A 122 21.90 13.99 7.90
N GLN A 123 20.91 13.58 7.10
CA GLN A 123 19.78 12.78 7.56
C GLN A 123 20.26 11.45 8.16
N VAL A 124 21.22 10.79 7.52
CA VAL A 124 21.85 9.56 8.03
C VAL A 124 22.50 9.78 9.40
N LYS A 125 23.26 10.86 9.56
CA LYS A 125 23.90 11.19 10.85
C LYS A 125 22.88 11.53 11.92
N LYS A 126 21.81 12.24 11.56
CA LYS A 126 20.68 12.54 12.45
C LYS A 126 20.00 11.25 12.90
N ALA A 127 19.67 10.36 11.98
CA ALA A 127 19.05 9.08 12.27
C ALA A 127 19.91 8.23 13.20
N LYS A 128 21.20 8.07 12.90
CA LYS A 128 22.17 7.39 13.79
C LYS A 128 22.19 7.99 15.19
N THR A 129 22.13 9.32 15.30
CA THR A 129 22.12 10.03 16.59
C THR A 129 20.84 9.77 17.37
N VAL A 130 19.71 9.75 16.70
CA VAL A 130 18.40 9.48 17.30
C VAL A 130 18.32 8.04 17.79
N LEU A 131 18.67 7.05 16.97
CA LEU A 131 18.63 5.64 17.35
C LEU A 131 19.61 5.34 18.49
N ALA A 132 20.79 5.95 18.45
CA ALA A 132 21.75 5.90 19.55
C ALA A 132 21.10 6.39 20.85
N TRP A 133 20.59 7.63 20.87
CA TRP A 133 19.93 8.20 22.05
C TRP A 133 18.77 7.33 22.54
N ALA A 134 17.91 6.89 21.63
CA ALA A 134 16.75 6.08 21.95
C ALA A 134 17.14 4.77 22.63
N SER A 135 18.15 4.07 22.10
CA SER A 135 18.67 2.83 22.68
C SER A 135 19.16 2.98 24.13
N ASP A 136 19.65 4.16 24.52
CA ASP A 136 20.17 4.40 25.88
C ASP A 136 19.10 4.96 26.83
N CYS A 137 18.06 5.59 26.28
CA CYS A 137 17.13 6.43 27.05
C CYS A 137 15.67 5.98 27.02
N ILE A 138 15.30 5.04 26.15
CA ILE A 138 13.93 4.51 26.00
C ILE A 138 13.94 3.01 26.27
N ASP A 139 12.90 2.49 26.93
CA ASP A 139 12.80 1.05 27.23
C ASP A 139 12.78 0.22 25.95
N ALA A 140 13.52 -0.89 25.96
CA ALA A 140 13.67 -1.79 24.81
C ALA A 140 12.32 -2.28 24.25
N ASP A 141 11.40 -2.70 25.11
CA ASP A 141 10.04 -3.16 24.71
C ASP A 141 9.29 -2.12 23.86
N ILE A 142 9.53 -0.82 24.09
CA ILE A 142 8.89 0.25 23.33
C ILE A 142 9.54 0.40 21.95
N LEU A 143 10.87 0.33 21.91
CA LEU A 143 11.64 0.41 20.67
C LEU A 143 11.37 -0.80 19.75
N GLU A 144 11.32 -2.00 20.33
CA GLU A 144 10.91 -3.22 19.64
C GLU A 144 9.48 -3.10 19.08
N ALA A 145 8.54 -2.55 19.84
CA ALA A 145 7.17 -2.34 19.36
C ALA A 145 7.09 -1.31 18.20
N ILE A 146 7.91 -0.26 18.23
CA ILE A 146 7.99 0.74 17.14
C ILE A 146 8.57 0.09 15.88
N GLU A 147 9.67 -0.66 16.01
CA GLU A 147 10.28 -1.35 14.87
C GLU A 147 9.38 -2.45 14.31
N GLN A 148 8.69 -3.22 15.16
CA GLN A 148 7.71 -4.21 14.71
C GLN A 148 6.58 -3.55 13.91
N SER A 149 6.07 -2.39 14.36
CA SER A 149 5.06 -1.64 13.61
C SER A 149 5.58 -1.19 12.24
N GLN A 150 6.85 -0.79 12.13
CA GLN A 150 7.47 -0.48 10.84
C GLN A 150 7.49 -1.71 9.92
N PHE A 151 7.88 -2.87 10.44
CA PHE A 151 7.88 -4.12 9.66
C PHE A 151 6.47 -4.51 9.22
N ASP A 152 5.47 -4.44 10.10
CA ASP A 152 4.08 -4.77 9.77
C ASP A 152 3.54 -3.88 8.64
N GLU A 153 3.86 -2.57 8.67
CA GLU A 153 3.48 -1.63 7.61
C GLU A 153 4.19 -1.93 6.28
N ILE A 154 5.49 -2.25 6.32
CA ILE A 154 6.24 -2.67 5.12
C ILE A 154 5.63 -3.95 4.53
N GLU A 155 5.29 -4.93 5.38
CA GLU A 155 4.67 -6.18 4.95
C GLU A 155 3.32 -5.92 4.29
N GLN A 156 2.49 -5.08 4.91
CA GLN A 156 1.17 -4.74 4.40
C GLN A 156 1.26 -4.00 3.07
N ALA A 157 2.16 -3.03 2.93
CA ALA A 157 2.37 -2.31 1.67
C ALA A 157 2.74 -3.26 0.52
N TRP A 158 3.60 -4.25 0.78
CA TRP A 158 3.91 -5.29 -0.21
C TRP A 158 2.70 -6.17 -0.54
N ARG A 159 1.93 -6.60 0.47
CA ARG A 159 0.69 -7.38 0.24
C ARG A 159 -0.30 -6.63 -0.63
N ASP A 160 -0.48 -5.34 -0.37
CA ASP A 160 -1.39 -4.49 -1.13
C ASP A 160 -0.92 -4.34 -2.59
N ALA A 161 0.38 -4.14 -2.82
CA ALA A 161 0.93 -4.07 -4.17
C ALA A 161 0.80 -5.39 -4.94
N VAL A 162 1.08 -6.53 -4.29
CA VAL A 162 0.91 -7.86 -4.90
C VAL A 162 -0.56 -8.14 -5.22
N ALA A 163 -1.47 -7.78 -4.31
CA ALA A 163 -2.92 -7.90 -4.51
C ALA A 163 -3.40 -7.06 -5.69
N ALA A 164 -2.97 -5.79 -5.77
CA ALA A 164 -3.30 -4.89 -6.86
C ALA A 164 -2.77 -5.40 -8.21
N GLU A 165 -1.55 -5.96 -8.24
CA GLU A 165 -1.00 -6.55 -9.46
C GLU A 165 -1.79 -7.78 -9.92
N LYS A 166 -2.20 -8.64 -8.98
CA LYS A 166 -3.05 -9.79 -9.28
C LYS A 166 -4.38 -9.35 -9.87
N GLU A 167 -5.05 -8.42 -9.22
CA GLU A 167 -6.32 -7.87 -9.67
C GLU A 167 -6.20 -7.25 -11.08
N ARG A 168 -5.15 -6.44 -11.31
CA ARG A 168 -4.86 -5.87 -12.63
C ARG A 168 -4.78 -6.96 -13.71
N ARG A 169 -4.07 -8.05 -13.44
CA ARG A 169 -3.91 -9.16 -14.39
C ARG A 169 -5.19 -9.93 -14.63
N GLU A 170 -6.00 -10.12 -13.60
CA GLU A 170 -7.31 -10.76 -13.72
C GLU A 170 -8.24 -9.91 -14.59
N ILE A 171 -8.23 -8.58 -14.42
CA ILE A 171 -8.95 -7.63 -15.27
C ILE A 171 -8.44 -7.67 -16.71
N GLU A 172 -7.12 -7.69 -16.93
CA GLU A 172 -6.53 -7.79 -18.26
C GLU A 172 -6.86 -9.12 -18.95
N ALA A 173 -6.84 -10.22 -18.21
CA ALA A 173 -7.24 -11.53 -18.71
C ALA A 173 -8.72 -11.53 -19.09
N PHE A 174 -9.58 -10.99 -18.21
CA PHE A 174 -11.01 -10.81 -18.46
C PHE A 174 -11.28 -9.94 -19.70
N ALA A 175 -10.53 -8.85 -19.90
CA ALA A 175 -10.69 -7.99 -21.06
C ALA A 175 -10.25 -8.67 -22.37
N ARG A 176 -9.26 -9.56 -22.31
CA ARG A 176 -8.73 -10.30 -23.46
C ARG A 176 -9.64 -11.45 -23.86
N ASP A 177 -10.13 -12.20 -22.88
CA ASP A 177 -10.98 -13.37 -23.07
C ASP A 177 -12.00 -13.45 -21.92
N PRO A 178 -13.13 -12.71 -22.03
CA PRO A 178 -14.16 -12.73 -21.00
C PRO A 178 -14.73 -14.16 -20.86
N PRO A 179 -14.76 -14.76 -19.66
CA PRO A 179 -15.22 -16.13 -19.48
C PRO A 179 -16.71 -16.31 -19.83
N ALA A 180 -17.14 -17.55 -20.11
CA ALA A 180 -18.54 -17.85 -20.36
C ALA A 180 -19.42 -17.60 -19.11
N ASP A 181 -18.88 -17.83 -17.92
CA ASP A 181 -19.56 -17.58 -16.65
C ASP A 181 -18.63 -16.82 -15.70
N CYS A 182 -19.19 -15.86 -14.96
CA CYS A 182 -18.47 -15.05 -14.00
C CYS A 182 -19.37 -14.70 -12.82
N ALA A 183 -19.07 -15.22 -11.63
CA ALA A 183 -19.79 -14.89 -10.39
C ALA A 183 -21.34 -14.99 -10.51
N GLY A 184 -21.85 -16.06 -11.13
CA GLY A 184 -23.30 -16.28 -11.33
C GLY A 184 -23.89 -15.59 -12.57
N TRP A 185 -23.12 -14.72 -13.23
CA TRP A 185 -23.49 -14.14 -14.52
C TRP A 185 -23.07 -15.04 -15.68
N SER A 186 -23.91 -15.15 -16.70
CA SER A 186 -23.62 -15.93 -17.90
C SER A 186 -23.46 -15.00 -19.11
N ARG A 187 -22.38 -15.18 -19.86
CA ARG A 187 -22.04 -14.43 -21.06
C ARG A 187 -22.94 -14.86 -22.22
N PHE A 188 -23.37 -13.90 -23.02
CA PHE A 188 -24.11 -14.18 -24.25
C PHE A 188 -23.66 -13.27 -25.39
N ASP A 189 -23.86 -13.72 -26.62
CA ASP A 189 -23.53 -12.96 -27.82
C ASP A 189 -24.69 -12.02 -28.16
N ALA A 190 -24.53 -10.75 -27.84
CA ALA A 190 -25.49 -9.72 -28.26
C ALA A 190 -25.45 -9.55 -29.78
N THR A 191 -26.62 -9.33 -30.38
CA THR A 191 -26.79 -9.20 -31.83
C THR A 191 -26.33 -7.85 -32.39
N HIS A 192 -26.15 -6.83 -31.53
CA HIS A 192 -25.79 -5.49 -31.96
C HIS A 192 -24.26 -5.28 -31.97
N ASP A 193 -23.73 -4.88 -33.13
CA ASP A 193 -22.27 -4.78 -33.41
C ASP A 193 -21.48 -3.85 -32.48
N SER A 194 -22.14 -2.90 -31.80
CA SER A 194 -21.45 -2.01 -30.85
C SER A 194 -21.14 -2.65 -29.50
N VAL A 195 -21.76 -3.80 -29.19
CA VAL A 195 -21.56 -4.55 -27.95
C VAL A 195 -20.32 -5.41 -28.09
N GLU A 196 -19.34 -5.23 -27.20
CA GLU A 196 -18.12 -6.05 -27.20
C GLU A 196 -18.27 -7.27 -26.29
N VAL A 197 -18.97 -7.13 -25.16
CA VAL A 197 -19.32 -8.24 -24.27
C VAL A 197 -20.59 -7.92 -23.51
N ALA A 198 -21.43 -8.94 -23.31
CA ALA A 198 -22.63 -8.84 -22.48
C ALA A 198 -22.78 -10.08 -21.59
N TYR A 199 -23.25 -9.83 -20.37
CA TYR A 199 -23.57 -10.83 -19.37
C TYR A 199 -25.01 -10.64 -18.91
N GLN A 200 -25.69 -11.73 -18.62
CA GLN A 200 -27.03 -11.72 -18.05
C GLN A 200 -27.07 -12.46 -16.73
N ALA A 201 -27.95 -12.01 -15.83
CA ALA A 201 -28.24 -12.68 -14.57
C ALA A 201 -29.60 -12.22 -14.03
N THR A 202 -30.04 -12.83 -12.94
CA THR A 202 -31.17 -12.37 -12.14
C THR A 202 -30.65 -11.71 -10.87
N ASN A 203 -30.84 -10.40 -10.74
CA ASN A 203 -30.45 -9.63 -9.55
C ASN A 203 -31.70 -9.28 -8.74
N HIS A 204 -31.82 -9.82 -7.52
CA HIS A 204 -32.98 -9.67 -6.64
C HIS A 204 -34.33 -9.91 -7.36
N GLY A 205 -34.41 -10.99 -8.14
CA GLY A 205 -35.62 -11.36 -8.90
C GLY A 205 -35.87 -10.52 -10.17
N VAL A 206 -34.96 -9.63 -10.54
CA VAL A 206 -35.04 -8.82 -11.75
C VAL A 206 -33.99 -9.28 -12.77
N PRO A 207 -34.39 -9.74 -13.96
CA PRO A 207 -33.46 -10.05 -15.04
C PRO A 207 -32.72 -8.79 -15.51
N VAL A 208 -31.40 -8.83 -15.47
CA VAL A 208 -30.50 -7.73 -15.82
C VAL A 208 -29.45 -8.16 -16.83
N VAL A 209 -28.94 -7.20 -17.58
CA VAL A 209 -27.84 -7.35 -18.53
C VAL A 209 -26.77 -6.32 -18.18
N ALA A 210 -25.53 -6.76 -18.00
CA ALA A 210 -24.36 -5.91 -17.86
C ALA A 210 -23.49 -6.04 -19.10
N ALA A 211 -23.16 -4.92 -19.75
CA ALA A 211 -22.47 -4.94 -21.04
C ALA A 211 -21.38 -3.87 -21.15
N VAL A 212 -20.30 -4.22 -21.86
CA VAL A 212 -19.33 -3.27 -22.41
C VAL A 212 -19.66 -3.05 -23.87
N TYR A 213 -19.77 -1.78 -24.27
CA TYR A 213 -20.06 -1.41 -25.65
C TYR A 213 -19.36 -0.10 -26.02
N ARG A 214 -19.20 0.14 -27.32
CA ARG A 214 -18.65 1.40 -27.83
C ARG A 214 -19.74 2.45 -27.96
N THR A 215 -19.50 3.66 -27.46
CA THR A 215 -20.35 4.82 -27.68
C THR A 215 -20.25 5.29 -29.14
N THR A 216 -21.13 6.19 -29.54
CA THR A 216 -21.08 6.85 -30.86
C THR A 216 -19.80 7.68 -31.08
N GLU A 217 -19.11 8.03 -30.00
CA GLU A 217 -17.82 8.74 -30.01
C GLU A 217 -16.63 7.77 -30.02
N GLY A 218 -16.88 6.46 -30.00
CA GLY A 218 -15.86 5.41 -30.02
C GLY A 218 -15.28 5.05 -28.65
N GLU A 219 -15.77 5.66 -27.56
CA GLU A 219 -15.36 5.34 -26.19
C GLU A 219 -15.97 4.00 -25.73
N ARG A 220 -15.22 3.19 -24.98
CA ARG A 220 -15.79 2.00 -24.33
C ARG A 220 -16.43 2.39 -23.01
N VAL A 221 -17.68 1.98 -22.80
CA VAL A 221 -18.39 2.18 -21.53
C VAL A 221 -18.99 0.87 -21.05
N ALA A 222 -19.15 0.73 -19.73
CA ALA A 222 -19.78 -0.41 -19.09
C ALA A 222 -21.05 0.03 -18.36
N ARG A 223 -22.20 -0.58 -18.69
CA ARG A 223 -23.49 -0.24 -18.08
C ARG A 223 -24.34 -1.48 -17.84
N GLU A 224 -25.21 -1.37 -16.85
CA GLU A 224 -26.27 -2.33 -16.56
C GLU A 224 -27.61 -1.85 -17.11
N PHE A 225 -28.38 -2.77 -17.65
CA PHE A 225 -29.72 -2.62 -18.18
C PHE A 225 -30.64 -3.67 -17.54
N THR A 226 -31.93 -3.40 -17.47
CA THR A 226 -32.92 -4.48 -17.25
C THR A 226 -33.10 -5.25 -18.55
N ALA A 227 -33.18 -6.58 -18.52
CA ALA A 227 -33.29 -7.42 -19.71
C ALA A 227 -34.51 -7.03 -20.59
N GLU A 228 -35.62 -6.63 -19.98
CA GLU A 228 -36.82 -6.14 -20.69
C GLU A 228 -36.51 -4.92 -21.57
N LYS A 229 -35.76 -3.93 -21.04
CA LYS A 229 -35.39 -2.71 -21.78
C LYS A 229 -34.37 -3.01 -22.87
N TRP A 230 -33.44 -3.91 -22.59
CA TRP A 230 -32.44 -4.40 -23.54
C TRP A 230 -33.10 -5.08 -24.74
N ALA A 231 -34.01 -6.02 -24.49
CA ALA A 231 -34.73 -6.73 -25.56
C ALA A 231 -35.64 -5.77 -26.37
N ARG A 232 -36.30 -4.81 -25.73
CA ARG A 232 -37.17 -3.83 -26.41
C ARG A 232 -36.42 -2.89 -27.35
N SER A 233 -35.14 -2.62 -27.11
CA SER A 233 -34.32 -1.83 -28.01
C SER A 233 -33.67 -2.65 -29.12
N GLY A 234 -34.05 -3.93 -29.28
CA GLY A 234 -33.36 -4.85 -30.19
C GLY A 234 -31.89 -5.00 -29.83
N GLU A 235 -31.58 -5.02 -28.53
CA GLU A 235 -30.22 -5.16 -27.99
C GLU A 235 -29.27 -4.00 -28.36
N ASN A 236 -29.83 -2.88 -28.87
CA ASN A 236 -29.06 -1.68 -29.13
C ASN A 236 -28.79 -0.92 -27.82
N PRO A 237 -27.53 -0.85 -27.34
CA PRO A 237 -27.19 -0.21 -26.08
C PRO A 237 -27.29 1.34 -26.13
N HIS A 238 -27.39 1.93 -27.33
CA HIS A 238 -27.57 3.37 -27.51
C HIS A 238 -29.03 3.80 -27.35
N GLU A 239 -29.96 2.90 -27.62
CA GLU A 239 -31.41 3.11 -27.47
C GLU A 239 -31.93 2.54 -26.16
N ALA A 240 -31.29 1.50 -25.62
CA ALA A 240 -31.63 0.93 -24.33
C ALA A 240 -31.44 1.96 -23.22
N ARG A 241 -32.50 2.23 -22.47
CA ARG A 241 -32.39 3.02 -21.24
C ARG A 241 -31.69 2.19 -20.16
N TRP A 242 -30.43 2.52 -19.89
CA TRP A 242 -29.64 1.91 -18.83
C TRP A 242 -30.25 2.15 -17.44
N ASN A 243 -29.97 1.21 -16.54
CA ASN A 243 -30.38 1.24 -15.14
C ASN A 243 -29.36 2.00 -14.29
N ARG A 244 -28.09 1.55 -14.36
CA ARG A 244 -26.96 2.16 -13.65
C ARG A 244 -25.65 1.95 -14.42
N PRO A 245 -24.63 2.80 -14.19
CA PRO A 245 -23.26 2.46 -14.58
C PRO A 245 -22.80 1.18 -13.85
N CYS A 246 -21.93 0.40 -14.48
CA CYS A 246 -21.24 -0.67 -13.78
C CYS A 246 -20.35 -0.08 -12.67
N VAL A 247 -20.28 -0.77 -11.53
CA VAL A 247 -19.55 -0.32 -10.34
C VAL A 247 -18.07 -0.53 -10.57
N SER A 248 -17.23 0.42 -10.17
CA SER A 248 -15.78 0.27 -10.14
C SER A 248 -15.34 0.23 -8.68
N SER A 249 -14.75 -0.88 -8.26
CA SER A 249 -13.92 -0.95 -7.04
C SER A 249 -12.45 -1.11 -7.40
N ALA A 250 -12.15 -1.53 -8.64
CA ALA A 250 -10.82 -1.86 -9.10
C ALA A 250 -10.56 -1.39 -10.54
N GLY A 251 -9.33 -0.95 -10.79
CA GLY A 251 -8.81 -0.61 -12.11
C GLY A 251 -9.53 0.54 -12.84
N GLU A 252 -8.99 0.91 -14.01
CA GLU A 252 -9.59 1.92 -14.88
C GLU A 252 -10.15 1.29 -16.16
N GLY A 253 -11.22 1.90 -16.70
CA GLY A 253 -11.81 1.54 -17.98
C GLY A 253 -13.06 0.64 -17.88
N ALA A 254 -13.67 0.38 -19.05
CA ALA A 254 -14.95 -0.30 -19.13
C ALA A 254 -14.89 -1.77 -18.65
N TYR A 255 -13.85 -2.51 -19.01
CA TYR A 255 -13.70 -3.91 -18.59
C TYR A 255 -13.43 -4.04 -17.09
N ALA A 256 -12.64 -3.15 -16.49
CA ALA A 256 -12.42 -3.12 -15.05
C ALA A 256 -13.72 -2.86 -14.27
N ARG A 257 -14.54 -1.91 -14.76
CA ARG A 257 -15.88 -1.63 -14.23
C ARG A 257 -16.83 -2.81 -14.40
N LEU A 258 -16.82 -3.47 -15.57
CA LEU A 258 -17.66 -4.65 -15.77
C LEU A 258 -17.23 -5.78 -14.83
N TRP A 259 -15.95 -6.12 -14.80
CA TRP A 259 -15.39 -7.17 -13.93
C TRP A 259 -15.73 -6.94 -12.46
N SER A 260 -15.46 -5.73 -11.94
CA SER A 260 -15.82 -5.34 -10.57
C SER A 260 -17.32 -5.51 -10.31
N HIS A 261 -18.15 -5.05 -11.25
CA HIS A 261 -19.59 -5.13 -11.14
C HIS A 261 -20.12 -6.56 -11.09
N LEU A 262 -19.60 -7.46 -11.93
CA LEU A 262 -20.02 -8.86 -11.95
C LEU A 262 -19.70 -9.56 -10.62
N GLN A 263 -18.57 -9.24 -10.00
CA GLN A 263 -18.17 -9.80 -8.70
C GLN A 263 -18.89 -9.17 -7.50
N THR A 264 -19.37 -7.94 -7.62
CA THR A 264 -19.98 -7.20 -6.51
C THR A 264 -21.38 -7.69 -6.16
N PHE A 265 -22.17 -8.07 -7.17
CA PHE A 265 -23.57 -8.45 -6.97
C PHE A 265 -23.72 -9.96 -6.87
N ASP A 266 -24.27 -10.41 -5.76
CA ASP A 266 -24.76 -11.78 -5.60
C ASP A 266 -26.01 -11.96 -6.46
N VAL A 267 -25.87 -12.71 -7.56
CA VAL A 267 -26.91 -12.89 -8.57
C VAL A 267 -27.18 -14.37 -8.82
N GLU A 268 -28.40 -14.67 -9.26
CA GLU A 268 -28.79 -16.01 -9.67
C GLU A 268 -28.57 -16.17 -11.18
N SER A 269 -27.99 -17.30 -11.57
CA SER A 269 -27.84 -17.63 -13.00
C SER A 269 -29.20 -17.82 -13.64
N THR A 270 -29.37 -17.27 -14.84
CA THR A 270 -30.59 -17.40 -15.63
C THR A 270 -30.89 -18.84 -16.03
N ASP A 271 -29.89 -19.71 -16.10
CA ASP A 271 -30.06 -21.13 -16.47
C ASP A 271 -30.66 -21.96 -15.33
N ALA A 272 -30.52 -21.51 -14.08
CA ALA A 272 -31.09 -22.17 -12.91
C ALA A 272 -32.62 -21.99 -12.79
N MET A 273 -33.22 -21.14 -13.63
CA MET A 273 -34.68 -20.89 -13.63
C MET A 273 -35.45 -21.75 -14.65
N THR A 274 -34.75 -22.60 -15.42
CA THR A 274 -35.35 -23.51 -16.41
C THR A 274 -35.48 -24.97 -15.97
N GLU A 275 -35.15 -25.31 -14.71
CA GLU A 275 -35.41 -26.63 -14.10
C GLU A 275 -36.62 -26.64 -13.16
#